data_AF-A0A7S0DWZ7-F1
#
_entry.id   AF-A0A7S0DWZ7-F1
#
_cell.length_a   1.000
_cell.length_b   1.000
_cell.length_c   1.000
_cell.angle_alpha   90.00
_cell.angle_beta   90.00
_cell.angle_gamma   90.00
#
_symmetry.space_group_name_H-M   'P 1'
#
loop_
_entity.id
_entity.type
_entity.pdbx_description
1 polymer ?
#
loop_
_entity_poly.entity_id
_entity_poly.type
_entity_poly.pdbx_seq_one_letter_code
_entity_poly.pdbx_strand_id
1 'polypeptide(L)'
;LEVDGTPLTRGDDFELTYDGLRLLSPPQQDFQLKTVVAILPEKNTQLSGLYKSGGMYVSHCEAQGFRRITFFQDRPDVMAKYDVRLEADAAYPVLLSNGNEDGSGDAGDGRRWASFTDPFRKPSYLFAAVAGELGGIEDSFTTKSGRKVRLNVWSEPDNVDALAWSMQCLKDSMTWDEQTYGREYDLGVYHIVAVND
;
A
#
# COMPACT_ATOMS: atom_id res chain seq x y z
N LEU A 1 15.88 -16.18 -0.33
CA LEU A 1 14.61 -16.93 -0.21
C LEU A 1 14.78 -17.86 0.96
N GLU A 2 13.92 -17.76 1.96
CA GLU A 2 14.02 -18.55 3.20
C GLU A 2 12.65 -19.13 3.56
N VAL A 3 12.64 -20.34 4.14
CA VAL A 3 11.49 -20.93 4.82
C VAL A 3 11.87 -21.11 6.29
N ASP A 4 11.08 -20.51 7.19
CA ASP A 4 11.33 -20.54 8.64
C ASP A 4 12.78 -20.14 9.02
N GLY A 5 13.31 -19.13 8.33
CA GLY A 5 14.68 -18.64 8.49
C GLY A 5 15.77 -19.53 7.88
N THR A 6 15.43 -20.67 7.29
CA THR A 6 16.36 -21.55 6.58
C THR A 6 16.48 -21.13 5.12
N PRO A 7 17.68 -20.77 4.63
CA PRO A 7 17.90 -20.43 3.23
C PRO A 7 17.57 -21.61 2.30
N LEU A 8 16.90 -21.32 1.19
CA LEU A 8 16.59 -22.31 0.15
C LEU A 8 17.60 -22.28 -1.00
N THR A 9 17.86 -23.45 -1.58
CA THR A 9 18.73 -23.67 -2.73
C THR A 9 17.92 -23.84 -4.01
N ARG A 10 18.26 -23.07 -5.05
CA ARG A 10 17.58 -23.15 -6.35
C ARG A 10 17.89 -24.49 -7.03
N GLY A 11 16.88 -25.17 -7.55
CA GLY A 11 16.98 -26.48 -8.19
C GLY A 11 16.69 -27.63 -7.22
N ASP A 12 17.06 -27.49 -5.95
CA ASP A 12 16.81 -28.50 -4.91
C ASP A 12 15.51 -28.22 -4.14
N ASP A 13 15.33 -26.97 -3.71
CA ASP A 13 14.20 -26.57 -2.85
C ASP A 13 13.14 -25.77 -3.62
N PHE A 14 13.55 -25.02 -4.63
CA PHE A 14 12.66 -24.16 -5.42
C PHE A 14 13.10 -23.99 -6.87
N GLU A 15 12.13 -23.64 -7.72
CA GLU A 15 12.33 -23.26 -9.11
C GLU A 15 11.75 -21.87 -9.38
N LEU A 16 12.40 -21.13 -10.27
CA LEU A 16 11.85 -19.94 -10.89
C LEU A 16 11.42 -20.30 -12.30
N THR A 17 10.13 -20.16 -12.58
CA THR A 17 9.51 -20.36 -13.88
C THR A 17 9.16 -19.01 -14.50
N TYR A 18 8.67 -19.03 -15.75
CA TYR A 18 8.09 -17.85 -16.36
C TYR A 18 6.89 -17.31 -15.56
N ASP A 19 6.13 -18.20 -14.93
CA ASP A 19 4.91 -17.87 -14.18
C ASP A 19 5.17 -17.52 -12.71
N GLY A 20 6.39 -17.70 -12.19
CA GLY A 20 6.77 -17.25 -10.85
C GLY A 20 7.68 -18.21 -10.08
N LEU A 21 7.44 -18.31 -8.77
CA LEU A 21 8.21 -19.11 -7.82
C LEU A 21 7.45 -20.39 -7.47
N ARG A 22 8.09 -21.56 -7.65
CA ARG A 22 7.56 -22.86 -7.20
C ARG A 22 8.45 -23.43 -6.10
N LEU A 23 7.88 -23.68 -4.92
CA LEU A 23 8.52 -24.48 -3.88
C LEU A 23 8.32 -25.97 -4.22
N LEU A 24 9.42 -26.74 -4.28
CA LEU A 24 9.39 -28.13 -4.74
C LEU A 24 8.87 -29.10 -3.67
N SER A 25 9.12 -28.81 -2.40
CA SER A 25 8.66 -29.61 -1.25
C SER A 25 8.36 -28.69 -0.05
N PRO A 26 7.29 -27.88 -0.12
CA PRO A 26 6.95 -26.96 0.97
C PRO A 26 6.53 -27.74 2.25
N PRO A 27 6.72 -27.15 3.44
CA PRO A 27 6.21 -27.72 4.69
C PRO A 27 4.72 -28.04 4.60
N GLN A 28 4.31 -29.14 5.24
CA GLN A 28 2.89 -29.56 5.31
C GLN A 28 2.09 -28.82 6.40
N GLN A 29 2.79 -28.10 7.28
CA GLN A 29 2.21 -27.27 8.34
C GLN A 29 2.41 -25.79 7.99
N ASP A 30 1.84 -24.90 8.79
CA ASP A 30 2.08 -23.45 8.66
C ASP A 30 3.57 -23.14 8.71
N PHE A 31 4.02 -22.25 7.82
CA PHE A 31 5.42 -21.84 7.69
C PHE A 31 5.52 -20.37 7.29
N GLN A 32 6.68 -19.76 7.55
CA GLN A 32 7.02 -18.43 7.09
C GLN A 32 7.85 -18.51 5.81
N LEU A 33 7.38 -17.87 4.73
CA LEU A 33 8.15 -17.65 3.52
C LEU A 33 8.69 -16.23 3.49
N LYS A 34 10.00 -16.07 3.32
CA LYS A 34 10.64 -14.76 3.15
C LYS A 34 11.30 -14.65 1.79
N THR A 35 10.85 -13.68 1.00
CA THR A 35 11.39 -13.32 -0.30
C THR A 35 12.11 -11.97 -0.21
N VAL A 36 13.23 -11.84 -0.92
CA VAL A 36 13.89 -10.55 -1.16
C VAL A 36 13.99 -10.42 -2.67
N VAL A 37 13.43 -9.35 -3.20
CA VAL A 37 13.31 -9.10 -4.64
C VAL A 37 13.78 -7.70 -4.97
N ALA A 38 14.21 -7.50 -6.21
CA ALA A 38 14.51 -6.18 -6.75
C ALA A 38 13.62 -5.94 -7.97
N ILE A 39 13.06 -4.74 -8.05
CA ILE A 39 12.20 -4.28 -9.15
C ILE A 39 12.72 -2.92 -9.64
N LEU A 40 12.28 -2.49 -10.83
CA LEU A 40 12.71 -1.23 -11.44
C LEU A 40 11.48 -0.34 -11.74
N PRO A 41 10.89 0.32 -10.74
CA PRO A 41 9.66 1.11 -10.91
C PRO A 41 9.81 2.24 -11.94
N GLU A 42 11.01 2.82 -12.10
CA GLU A 42 11.31 3.88 -13.06
C GLU A 42 11.25 3.41 -14.51
N LYS A 43 11.35 2.10 -14.74
CA LYS A 43 11.25 1.48 -16.07
C LYS A 43 9.88 0.83 -16.31
N ASN A 44 8.96 0.93 -15.35
CA ASN A 44 7.67 0.27 -15.42
C ASN A 44 6.63 1.11 -16.16
N THR A 45 6.67 1.05 -17.49
CA THR A 45 5.73 1.78 -18.37
C THR A 45 4.34 1.15 -18.47
N GLN A 46 4.07 0.05 -17.77
CA GLN A 46 2.76 -0.61 -17.76
C GLN A 46 1.81 -0.05 -16.69
N LEU A 47 2.31 0.82 -15.80
CA LEU A 47 1.52 1.45 -14.73
C LEU A 47 0.78 0.41 -13.85
N SER A 48 1.43 -0.74 -13.63
CA SER A 48 0.89 -1.88 -12.87
C SER A 48 1.98 -2.46 -11.97
N GLY A 49 1.63 -2.80 -10.73
CA GLY A 49 2.58 -3.00 -9.63
C GLY A 49 3.06 -1.66 -9.09
N LEU A 50 4.31 -1.58 -8.63
CA LEU A 50 4.95 -0.33 -8.23
C LEU A 50 5.59 0.34 -9.46
N TYR A 51 5.29 1.61 -9.68
CA TYR A 51 5.84 2.39 -10.79
C TYR A 51 6.09 3.84 -10.36
N LYS A 52 6.83 4.56 -11.18
CA LYS A 52 7.05 6.00 -11.02
C LYS A 52 6.06 6.77 -11.90
N SER A 53 5.32 7.69 -11.31
CA SER A 53 4.41 8.64 -11.96
C SER A 53 4.88 10.04 -11.58
N GLY A 54 5.21 10.87 -12.55
CA GLY A 54 5.91 12.15 -12.31
C GLY A 54 7.05 12.05 -11.29
N GLY A 55 6.94 12.84 -10.21
CA GLY A 55 7.91 12.89 -9.10
C GLY A 55 7.71 11.84 -8.00
N MET A 56 6.73 10.94 -8.11
CA MET A 56 6.32 10.04 -7.03
C MET A 56 6.32 8.56 -7.43
N TYR A 57 6.47 7.68 -6.45
CA TYR A 57 6.22 6.26 -6.59
C TYR A 57 4.79 5.95 -6.14
N VAL A 58 4.08 5.20 -6.96
CA VAL A 58 2.70 4.77 -6.69
C VAL A 58 2.52 3.33 -7.10
N SER A 59 1.56 2.66 -6.47
CA SER A 59 1.20 1.29 -6.82
C SER A 59 -0.19 1.19 -7.42
N HIS A 60 -0.35 0.34 -8.43
CA HIS A 60 -1.65 -0.12 -8.91
C HIS A 60 -1.68 -1.65 -8.97
N CYS A 61 -2.46 -2.27 -8.09
CA CYS A 61 -2.42 -3.73 -7.88
C CYS A 61 -3.61 -4.48 -8.49
N GLU A 62 -4.70 -3.80 -8.83
CA GLU A 62 -5.83 -4.44 -9.49
C GLU A 62 -5.59 -4.63 -11.00
N ALA A 63 -5.95 -5.75 -11.63
CA ALA A 63 -6.43 -7.00 -11.01
C ALA A 63 -5.30 -7.92 -10.53
N GLN A 64 -4.10 -7.78 -11.11
CA GLN A 64 -2.97 -8.71 -10.93
C GLN A 64 -1.62 -7.98 -10.94
N GLY A 65 -1.58 -6.76 -10.40
CA GLY A 65 -0.38 -5.91 -10.35
C GLY A 65 0.55 -6.26 -9.19
N PHE A 66 0.03 -6.83 -8.08
CA PHE A 66 0.85 -7.09 -6.89
C PHE A 66 1.96 -8.12 -7.15
N ARG A 67 1.73 -9.12 -8.01
CA ARG A 67 2.76 -10.07 -8.45
C ARG A 67 3.97 -9.44 -9.16
N ARG A 68 3.85 -8.17 -9.60
CA ARG A 68 4.94 -7.39 -10.19
C ARG A 68 5.80 -6.68 -9.13
N ILE A 69 5.37 -6.71 -7.87
CA ILE A 69 6.11 -6.15 -6.73
C ILE A 69 6.91 -7.26 -6.06
N THR A 70 6.26 -8.38 -5.73
CA THR A 70 6.90 -9.55 -5.11
C THR A 70 6.17 -10.84 -5.48
N PHE A 71 6.79 -11.99 -5.20
CA PHE A 71 6.12 -13.28 -5.33
C PHE A 71 5.00 -13.40 -4.30
N PHE A 72 3.77 -13.62 -4.77
CA PHE A 72 2.59 -13.75 -3.93
C PHE A 72 1.53 -14.62 -4.60
N GLN A 73 0.61 -15.18 -3.82
CA GLN A 73 -0.60 -15.81 -4.34
C GLN A 73 -1.60 -14.72 -4.77
N ASP A 74 -1.32 -14.07 -5.90
CA ASP A 74 -2.02 -12.87 -6.35
C ASP A 74 -3.39 -13.19 -6.98
N ARG A 75 -4.32 -13.60 -6.11
CA ARG A 75 -5.71 -13.98 -6.39
C ARG A 75 -6.62 -13.49 -5.26
N PRO A 76 -7.84 -13.03 -5.55
CA PRO A 76 -8.66 -12.26 -4.62
C PRO A 76 -9.26 -13.06 -3.45
N ASP A 77 -9.28 -14.39 -3.54
CA ASP A 77 -9.71 -15.29 -2.47
C ASP A 77 -8.61 -15.56 -1.42
N VAL A 78 -7.37 -15.18 -1.70
CA VAL A 78 -6.28 -15.20 -0.71
C VAL A 78 -6.21 -13.84 -0.02
N MET A 79 -6.74 -13.79 1.20
CA MET A 79 -6.77 -12.56 2.01
C MET A 79 -5.79 -12.65 3.17
N ALA A 80 -4.95 -11.62 3.34
CA ALA A 80 -3.94 -11.53 4.38
C ALA A 80 -4.04 -10.19 5.13
N LYS A 81 -3.51 -10.16 6.36
CA LYS A 81 -3.19 -8.91 7.05
C LYS A 81 -1.85 -8.39 6.51
N TYR A 82 -1.67 -7.08 6.48
CA TYR A 82 -0.47 -6.45 5.94
C TYR A 82 0.13 -5.50 6.97
N ASP A 83 1.39 -5.78 7.31
CA ASP A 83 2.28 -4.87 8.02
C ASP A 83 3.32 -4.39 7.01
N VAL A 84 3.35 -3.08 6.74
CA VAL A 84 4.13 -2.49 5.65
C VAL A 84 5.08 -1.45 6.22
N ARG A 85 6.37 -1.61 5.95
CA ARG A 85 7.38 -0.58 6.21
C ARG A 85 7.89 -0.05 4.88
N LEU A 86 7.83 1.26 4.71
CA LEU A 86 8.39 1.97 3.57
C LEU A 86 9.64 2.71 4.02
N GLU A 87 10.68 2.69 3.20
CA GLU A 87 11.87 3.49 3.37
C GLU A 87 12.24 4.15 2.06
N ALA A 88 12.49 5.46 2.09
CA ALA A 88 12.84 6.23 0.91
C ALA A 88 13.86 7.31 1.24
N ASP A 89 14.46 7.89 0.21
CA ASP A 89 15.25 9.11 0.32
C ASP A 89 14.45 10.23 1.00
N ALA A 90 15.10 11.11 1.76
CA ALA A 90 14.45 12.23 2.44
C ALA A 90 13.69 13.18 1.48
N ALA A 91 14.05 13.18 0.19
CA ALA A 91 13.33 13.87 -0.88
C ALA A 91 11.88 13.38 -1.09
N TYR A 92 11.50 12.24 -0.52
CA TYR A 92 10.12 11.72 -0.53
C TYR A 92 9.50 11.87 0.87
N PRO A 93 9.07 13.08 1.28
CA PRO A 93 8.64 13.34 2.65
C PRO A 93 7.34 12.64 3.06
N VAL A 94 6.47 12.34 2.09
CA VAL A 94 5.21 11.66 2.33
C VAL A 94 5.35 10.20 1.90
N LEU A 95 5.24 9.29 2.88
CA LEU A 95 5.15 7.85 2.69
C LEU A 95 3.77 7.40 3.14
N LEU A 96 3.06 6.62 2.33
CA LEU A 96 1.71 6.13 2.66
C LEU A 96 1.57 4.66 2.25
N SER A 97 0.83 3.91 3.06
CA SER A 97 0.34 2.57 2.73
C SER A 97 -1.04 2.38 3.38
N ASN A 98 -1.70 1.24 3.12
CA ASN A 98 -2.97 0.91 3.77
C ASN A 98 -2.83 0.81 5.30
N GLY A 99 -3.91 1.08 6.02
CA GLY A 99 -3.97 0.93 7.47
C GLY A 99 -3.65 2.22 8.23
N ASN A 100 -3.27 2.07 9.50
CA ASN A 100 -2.86 3.20 10.32
C ASN A 100 -1.33 3.25 10.39
N GLU A 101 -0.75 4.45 10.29
CA GLU A 101 0.66 4.67 10.62
C GLU A 101 0.90 4.32 12.10
N ASP A 102 1.86 3.43 12.34
CA ASP A 102 2.25 2.98 13.69
C ASP A 102 3.70 3.33 14.06
N GLY A 103 4.43 3.96 13.12
CA GLY A 103 5.75 4.52 13.37
C GLY A 103 6.32 5.26 12.16
N SER A 104 7.20 6.21 12.41
CA SER A 104 8.00 6.89 11.39
C SER A 104 9.28 7.47 11.99
N GLY A 105 10.28 7.74 11.14
CA GLY A 105 11.55 8.31 11.60
C GLY A 105 12.65 8.40 10.55
N ASP A 106 13.86 8.69 11.02
CA ASP A 106 15.10 8.65 10.25
C ASP A 106 15.56 7.20 10.09
N ALA A 107 15.97 6.82 8.87
CA ALA A 107 16.44 5.47 8.54
C ALA A 107 17.97 5.39 8.36
N GLY A 108 18.69 6.48 8.64
CA GLY A 108 20.11 6.64 8.33
C GLY A 108 20.37 7.03 6.88
N ASP A 109 21.59 7.49 6.59
CA ASP A 109 22.08 7.74 5.23
C ASP A 109 21.19 8.65 4.37
N GLY A 110 20.55 9.66 4.98
CA GLY A 110 19.66 10.60 4.29
C GLY A 110 18.31 10.00 3.90
N ARG A 111 17.91 8.88 4.51
CA ARG A 111 16.63 8.20 4.28
C ARG A 111 15.68 8.38 5.45
N ARG A 112 14.39 8.22 5.18
CA ARG A 112 13.31 8.20 6.17
C ARG A 112 12.49 6.93 6.03
N TRP A 113 11.77 6.58 7.09
CA TRP A 113 10.86 5.45 7.10
C TRP A 113 9.50 5.79 7.71
N ALA A 114 8.50 5.01 7.31
CA ALA A 114 7.18 4.96 7.95
C ALA A 114 6.67 3.50 7.92
N SER A 115 5.92 3.09 8.93
CA SER A 115 5.29 1.78 9.01
C SER A 115 3.78 1.89 9.23
N PHE A 116 3.06 0.91 8.68
CA PHE A 116 1.62 0.88 8.61
C PHE A 116 1.10 -0.51 8.92
N THR A 117 0.08 -0.58 9.76
CA THR A 117 -0.64 -1.83 10.07
C THR A 117 -2.09 -1.72 9.61
N ASP A 118 -2.49 -2.63 8.73
CA ASP A 118 -3.89 -2.83 8.36
C ASP A 118 -4.46 -4.05 9.10
N PRO A 119 -5.39 -3.86 10.06
CA PRO A 119 -5.92 -4.96 10.86
C PRO A 119 -6.85 -5.90 10.08
N PHE A 120 -7.33 -5.48 8.91
CA PHE A 120 -8.29 -6.25 8.12
C PHE A 120 -7.58 -7.16 7.13
N ARG A 121 -8.15 -8.37 6.95
CA ARG A 121 -7.69 -9.27 5.90
C ARG A 121 -8.17 -8.72 4.57
N LYS A 122 -7.24 -8.46 3.65
CA LYS A 122 -7.54 -8.00 2.30
C LYS A 122 -6.80 -8.82 1.24
N PRO A 123 -7.35 -8.95 0.04
CA PRO A 123 -6.62 -9.47 -1.11
C PRO A 123 -5.51 -8.50 -1.55
N SER A 124 -4.50 -9.04 -2.23
CA SER A 124 -3.33 -8.28 -2.71
C SER A 124 -3.66 -7.14 -3.67
N TYR A 125 -4.75 -7.23 -4.43
CA TYR A 125 -5.14 -6.16 -5.35
C TYR A 125 -5.53 -4.85 -4.64
N LEU A 126 -5.87 -4.90 -3.34
CA LEU A 126 -6.15 -3.74 -2.50
C LEU A 126 -4.90 -3.17 -1.81
N PHE A 127 -3.72 -3.75 -2.05
CA PHE A 127 -2.46 -3.17 -1.57
C PHE A 127 -2.19 -1.84 -2.27
N ALA A 128 -1.84 -0.83 -1.48
CA ALA A 128 -1.41 0.48 -1.95
C ALA A 128 -0.14 0.93 -1.23
N ALA A 129 0.80 1.51 -1.98
CA ALA A 129 1.97 2.20 -1.47
C ALA A 129 2.21 3.49 -2.29
N VAL A 130 2.53 4.58 -1.60
CA VAL A 130 2.87 5.87 -2.21
C VAL A 130 4.10 6.45 -1.51
N ALA A 131 5.02 7.02 -2.30
CA ALA A 131 6.14 7.81 -1.79
C ALA A 131 6.38 9.01 -2.71
N GLY A 132 6.32 10.23 -2.17
CA GLY A 132 6.35 11.44 -2.99
C GLY A 132 6.60 12.73 -2.21
N GLU A 133 6.96 13.79 -2.93
CA GLU A 133 6.79 15.16 -2.49
C GLU A 133 5.34 15.56 -2.77
N LEU A 134 4.50 15.53 -1.73
CA LEU A 134 3.06 15.78 -1.85
C LEU A 134 2.64 16.95 -0.98
N GLY A 135 1.80 17.80 -1.56
CA GLY A 135 0.98 18.74 -0.82
C GLY A 135 -0.39 18.12 -0.53
N GLY A 136 -1.11 18.63 0.47
CA GLY A 136 -2.42 18.09 0.79
C GLY A 136 -3.22 18.97 1.74
N ILE A 137 -4.50 18.64 1.85
CA ILE A 137 -5.41 19.22 2.83
C ILE A 137 -5.85 18.13 3.82
N GLU A 138 -5.93 18.50 5.09
CA GLU A 138 -6.42 17.65 6.17
C GLU A 138 -7.76 18.16 6.70
N ASP A 139 -8.65 17.24 7.04
CA ASP A 139 -9.90 17.52 7.74
C ASP A 139 -10.30 16.29 8.58
N SER A 140 -11.51 16.29 9.14
CA SER A 140 -12.02 15.18 9.93
C SER A 140 -13.49 14.89 9.63
N PHE A 141 -13.88 13.65 9.89
CA PHE A 141 -15.27 13.18 9.88
C PHE A 141 -15.57 12.48 11.20
N THR A 142 -16.77 12.68 11.75
CA THR A 142 -17.23 11.95 12.95
C THR A 142 -18.35 11.03 12.53
N THR A 143 -18.15 9.72 12.69
CA THR A 143 -19.16 8.72 12.33
C THR A 143 -20.37 8.82 13.25
N LYS A 144 -21.52 8.25 12.86
CA LYS A 144 -22.74 8.23 13.71
C LYS A 144 -22.52 7.60 15.09
N SER A 145 -21.55 6.67 15.26
CA SER A 145 -21.18 6.11 16.57
C SER A 145 -20.19 6.97 17.37
N GLY A 146 -19.69 8.06 16.79
CA GLY A 146 -18.78 9.01 17.44
C GLY A 146 -17.29 8.77 17.16
N ARG A 147 -16.93 7.84 16.26
CA ARG A 147 -15.51 7.66 15.86
C ARG A 147 -15.04 8.88 15.07
N LYS A 148 -13.90 9.44 15.45
CA LYS A 148 -13.21 10.46 14.66
C LYS A 148 -12.30 9.81 13.62
N VAL A 149 -12.50 10.16 12.36
CA VAL A 149 -11.69 9.73 11.21
C VAL A 149 -10.93 10.95 10.70
N ARG A 150 -9.59 10.86 10.61
CA ARG A 150 -8.79 11.86 9.89
C ARG A 150 -8.94 11.66 8.39
N LEU A 151 -9.17 12.74 7.66
CA LEU A 151 -9.27 12.73 6.20
C LEU A 151 -8.10 13.50 5.63
N ASN A 152 -7.39 12.90 4.68
CA ASN A 152 -6.30 13.56 3.97
C ASN A 152 -6.52 13.40 2.47
N VAL A 153 -6.44 14.50 1.74
CA VAL A 153 -6.42 14.50 0.27
C VAL A 153 -5.08 15.08 -0.15
N TRP A 154 -4.33 14.29 -0.92
CA TRP A 154 -2.98 14.61 -1.38
C TRP A 154 -2.95 14.81 -2.89
N SER A 155 -2.02 15.66 -3.34
CA SER A 155 -1.66 15.83 -4.74
C SER A 155 -0.22 16.28 -4.87
N GLU A 156 0.26 16.46 -6.10
CA GLU A 156 1.41 17.31 -6.36
C GLU A 156 1.18 18.72 -5.78
N PRO A 157 2.23 19.42 -5.30
CA PRO A 157 2.12 20.71 -4.62
C PRO A 157 1.33 21.77 -5.39
N ASP A 158 1.49 21.82 -6.72
CA ASP A 158 0.86 22.84 -7.57
C ASP A 158 -0.67 22.70 -7.68
N ASN A 159 -1.23 21.56 -7.27
CA ASN A 159 -2.65 21.24 -7.42
C ASN A 159 -3.46 21.33 -6.10
N VAL A 160 -2.82 21.68 -4.99
CA VAL A 160 -3.44 21.63 -3.65
C VAL A 160 -4.69 22.51 -3.54
N ASP A 161 -4.70 23.66 -4.21
CA ASP A 161 -5.83 24.62 -4.19
C ASP A 161 -7.12 24.03 -4.79
N ALA A 162 -7.03 22.96 -5.58
CA ALA A 162 -8.18 22.29 -6.19
C ALA A 162 -8.79 21.17 -5.31
N LEU A 163 -8.19 20.84 -4.16
CA LEU A 163 -8.55 19.65 -3.39
C LEU A 163 -9.80 19.82 -2.51
N ALA A 164 -10.23 21.06 -2.24
CA ALA A 164 -11.32 21.34 -1.31
C ALA A 164 -12.64 20.65 -1.69
N TRP A 165 -12.94 20.58 -3.00
CA TRP A 165 -14.14 19.91 -3.49
C TRP A 165 -14.09 18.39 -3.27
N SER A 166 -12.92 17.77 -3.48
CA SER A 166 -12.72 16.33 -3.20
C SER A 166 -12.93 16.00 -1.73
N MET A 167 -12.46 16.85 -0.81
CA MET A 167 -12.72 16.69 0.63
C MET A 167 -14.21 16.75 0.96
N GLN A 168 -14.95 17.70 0.36
CA GLN A 168 -16.38 17.80 0.55
C GLN A 168 -17.11 16.54 0.04
N CYS A 169 -16.78 16.08 -1.17
CA CYS A 169 -17.37 14.87 -1.74
C CYS A 169 -17.09 13.63 -0.88
N LEU A 170 -15.89 13.52 -0.29
CA LEU A 170 -15.56 12.42 0.63
C LEU A 170 -16.49 12.42 1.85
N LYS A 171 -16.66 13.58 2.50
CA LYS A 171 -17.56 13.72 3.65
C LYS A 171 -19.02 13.41 3.29
N ASP A 172 -19.50 13.95 2.16
CA ASP A 172 -20.86 13.69 1.68
C ASP A 172 -21.09 12.20 1.40
N SER A 173 -20.08 11.52 0.83
CA SER A 173 -20.13 10.07 0.58
C SER A 173 -20.21 9.27 1.88
N MET A 174 -19.40 9.61 2.88
CA MET A 174 -19.43 8.96 4.19
C MET A 174 -20.77 9.19 4.91
N THR A 175 -21.29 10.41 4.90
CA THR A 175 -22.63 10.72 5.44
C THR A 175 -23.73 9.95 4.74
N TRP A 176 -23.69 9.89 3.41
CA TRP A 176 -24.72 9.20 2.64
C TRP A 176 -24.71 7.69 2.88
N ASP A 177 -23.55 7.05 2.98
CA ASP A 177 -23.44 5.61 3.25
C ASP A 177 -23.96 5.26 4.66
N GLU A 178 -23.70 6.13 5.64
CA GLU A 178 -24.27 6.00 6.98
C GLU A 178 -25.80 6.15 7.01
N GLN A 179 -26.35 7.13 6.30
CA GLN A 179 -27.79 7.41 6.26
C GLN A 179 -28.57 6.37 5.45
N THR A 180 -27.99 5.92 4.34
CA THR A 180 -28.69 5.07 3.36
C THR A 180 -28.50 3.59 3.67
N TYR A 181 -27.29 3.18 4.02
CA TYR A 181 -26.93 1.78 4.23
C TYR A 181 -26.52 1.44 5.66
N GLY A 182 -26.38 2.45 6.53
CA GLY A 182 -25.99 2.23 7.91
C GLY A 182 -24.52 1.85 8.10
N ARG A 183 -23.65 2.10 7.11
CA ARG A 183 -22.24 1.69 7.08
C ARG A 183 -21.34 2.83 7.57
N GLU A 184 -20.57 2.58 8.62
CA GLU A 184 -19.56 3.52 9.12
C GLU A 184 -18.17 3.12 8.61
N TYR A 185 -17.28 4.10 8.48
CA TYR A 185 -15.88 3.84 8.22
C TYR A 185 -15.18 3.19 9.42
N ASP A 186 -14.26 2.27 9.16
CA ASP A 186 -13.74 1.32 10.14
C ASP A 186 -12.27 1.58 10.56
N LEU A 187 -11.55 2.45 9.84
CA LEU A 187 -10.18 2.87 10.15
C LEU A 187 -10.11 4.26 10.80
N GLY A 188 -8.93 4.61 11.32
CA GLY A 188 -8.68 5.91 11.97
C GLY A 188 -8.32 7.04 11.00
N VAL A 189 -7.94 6.69 9.77
CA VAL A 189 -7.52 7.64 8.73
C VAL A 189 -7.99 7.18 7.36
N TYR A 190 -8.39 8.13 6.52
CA TYR A 190 -8.70 7.94 5.11
C TYR A 190 -7.77 8.82 4.28
N HIS A 191 -7.04 8.22 3.35
CA HIS A 191 -6.16 8.92 2.42
C HIS A 191 -6.70 8.83 0.99
N ILE A 192 -6.71 9.96 0.27
CA ILE A 192 -6.86 10.04 -1.17
C ILE A 192 -5.56 10.63 -1.73
N VAL A 193 -5.02 10.04 -2.79
CA VAL A 193 -3.87 10.59 -3.52
C VAL A 193 -4.29 10.80 -4.96
N ALA A 194 -4.29 12.04 -5.41
CA ALA A 194 -4.49 12.41 -6.80
C ALA A 194 -3.14 12.38 -7.53
N VAL A 195 -3.10 11.66 -8.66
CA VAL A 195 -1.94 11.54 -9.56
C VAL A 195 -2.31 12.12 -10.92
N ASN A 196 -1.35 12.73 -11.61
CA ASN A 196 -1.59 13.45 -12.86
C ASN A 196 -1.63 12.58 -14.13
N ASP A 197 -0.93 11.44 -14.11
CA ASP A 197 -0.71 10.58 -15.30
C ASP A 197 -1.87 9.62 -15.61
#